data_AF-M2QJ56-F1
#
_entry.id   AF-M2QJ56-F1
#
_cell.length_a   1.000
_cell.length_b   1.000
_cell.length_c   1.000
_cell.angle_alpha   90.00
_cell.angle_beta   90.00
_cell.angle_gamma   90.00
#
_symmetry.space_group_name_H-M   'P 1'
#
loop_
_entity.id
_entity.type
_entity.pdbx_description
1 polymer ?
#
loop_
_entity_poly.entity_id
_entity_poly.type
_entity_poly.pdbx_seq_one_letter_code
_entity_poly.pdbx_strand_id
1 'polypeptide(L)'
;MGGPDIQSRQERLSTYFEKSATVVLQSAKSFEQVYARPWIDKLAASFQRRPIRSAFLSMLFALSILPILSFVGFSLFIFASCVFVGLTGAVVVSTVVILALSAPFVAILMMLFCISLFLTGSGLGAYLLFRLLVMVRDNGARAGVAGWAQETKTRIRSPPEQPSEESRNQHDGDEDAASDGSDTFTAVSAVVVDHPAKSESSQGSGDDIDHVDRSVKKEVQ
;
A
#
# COMPACT_ATOMS: atom_id res chain seq x y z
N MET A 1 16.01 -10.93 21.58
CA MET A 1 14.79 -11.39 20.88
C MET A 1 14.76 -10.72 19.52
N GLY A 2 15.38 -11.33 18.51
CA GLY A 2 15.34 -10.89 17.10
C GLY A 2 14.47 -11.86 16.33
N GLY A 3 13.42 -11.37 15.69
CA GLY A 3 12.29 -12.17 15.22
C GLY A 3 12.60 -13.08 14.03
N PRO A 4 12.16 -14.36 14.05
CA PRO A 4 12.25 -15.30 12.92
C PRO A 4 11.44 -14.86 11.68
N ASP A 5 10.62 -13.81 11.79
CA ASP A 5 9.74 -13.34 10.72
C ASP A 5 10.48 -12.65 9.55
N ILE A 6 11.69 -12.12 9.78
CA ILE A 6 12.47 -11.46 8.72
C ILE A 6 13.03 -12.49 7.73
N GLN A 7 13.49 -13.64 8.24
CA GLN A 7 14.07 -14.70 7.40
C GLN A 7 13.02 -15.32 6.49
N SER A 8 11.82 -15.63 7.01
CA SER A 8 10.73 -16.21 6.21
C SER A 8 10.20 -15.26 5.13
N ARG A 9 10.20 -13.94 5.36
CA ARG A 9 9.85 -12.94 4.33
C ARG A 9 10.89 -12.86 3.22
N GLN A 10 12.17 -12.92 3.58
CA GLN A 10 13.27 -12.91 2.61
C GLN A 10 13.25 -14.17 1.74
N GLU A 11 12.99 -15.35 2.32
CA GLU A 11 12.82 -16.62 1.60
C GLU A 11 11.62 -16.60 0.65
N ARG A 12 10.50 -15.99 1.06
CA ARG A 12 9.33 -15.83 0.19
C ARG A 12 9.65 -14.92 -1.00
N LEU A 13 10.32 -13.79 -0.76
CA LEU A 13 10.73 -12.88 -1.84
C LEU A 13 11.69 -13.54 -2.82
N SER A 14 12.69 -14.28 -2.33
CA SER A 14 13.61 -15.02 -3.21
C SER A 14 12.86 -16.08 -4.03
N THR A 15 11.93 -16.81 -3.41
CA THR A 15 11.09 -17.78 -4.12
C THR A 15 10.25 -17.13 -5.23
N TYR A 16 9.70 -15.93 -5.01
CA TYR A 16 8.99 -15.18 -6.05
C TYR A 16 9.91 -14.72 -7.19
N PHE A 17 11.13 -14.28 -6.87
CA PHE A 17 12.11 -13.93 -7.89
C PHE A 17 12.54 -15.14 -8.71
N GLU A 18 12.79 -16.29 -8.07
CA GLU A 18 13.11 -17.54 -8.76
C GLU A 18 11.96 -17.98 -9.67
N LYS A 19 10.73 -17.97 -9.17
CA LYS A 19 9.55 -18.31 -9.97
C LYS A 19 9.37 -17.36 -11.15
N SER A 20 9.51 -16.06 -10.94
CA SER A 20 9.40 -15.07 -12.02
C SER A 20 10.53 -15.23 -13.05
N ALA A 21 11.76 -15.48 -12.59
CA ALA A 21 12.90 -15.75 -13.46
C ALA A 21 12.68 -17.01 -14.30
N THR A 22 12.15 -18.10 -13.72
CA THR A 22 11.87 -19.33 -14.47
C THR A 22 10.81 -19.12 -15.55
N VAL A 23 9.77 -18.33 -15.29
CA VAL A 23 8.72 -18.01 -16.28
C VAL A 23 9.28 -17.18 -17.43
N VAL A 24 10.06 -16.13 -17.14
CA VAL A 24 10.70 -15.32 -18.18
C VAL A 24 11.70 -16.15 -18.99
N LEU A 25 12.49 -17.00 -18.32
CA LEU A 25 13.44 -17.88 -18.99
C LEU A 25 12.73 -18.93 -19.87
N GLN A 26 11.62 -19.49 -19.41
CA GLN A 26 10.81 -20.44 -20.19
C GLN A 26 10.19 -19.75 -21.41
N SER A 27 9.68 -18.53 -21.25
CA SER A 27 9.15 -17.74 -22.38
C SER A 27 10.24 -17.34 -23.37
N ALA A 28 11.44 -17.00 -22.87
CA ALA A 28 12.59 -16.70 -23.72
C ALA A 28 13.04 -17.95 -24.49
N LYS A 29 13.08 -19.11 -23.83
CA LYS A 29 13.39 -20.39 -24.48
C LYS A 29 12.35 -20.79 -25.52
N SER A 30 11.06 -20.62 -25.24
CA SER A 30 10.01 -20.91 -26.22
C SER A 30 10.10 -19.97 -27.41
N PHE A 31 10.38 -18.69 -27.18
CA PHE A 31 10.56 -17.72 -28.25
C PHE A 31 11.78 -18.06 -29.11
N GLU A 32 12.90 -18.41 -28.50
CA GLU A 32 14.11 -18.84 -29.19
C GLU A 32 13.83 -20.07 -30.06
N GLN A 33 13.11 -21.05 -29.51
CA GLN A 33 12.82 -22.29 -30.20
C GLN A 33 11.81 -22.12 -31.36
N VAL A 34 10.77 -21.31 -31.16
CA VAL A 34 9.69 -21.12 -32.16
C VAL A 34 10.08 -20.12 -33.24
N TYR A 35 10.79 -19.04 -32.89
CA TYR A 35 11.05 -17.93 -33.81
C TYR A 35 12.53 -17.82 -34.19
N ALA A 36 13.45 -17.87 -33.22
CA ALA A 36 14.86 -17.60 -33.51
C ALA A 36 15.52 -18.72 -34.31
N ARG A 37 15.39 -19.99 -33.87
CA ARG A 37 16.00 -21.15 -34.53
C ARG A 37 15.65 -21.29 -36.02
N PRO A 38 14.36 -21.34 -36.43
CA PRO A 38 14.05 -21.56 -37.84
C PRO A 38 14.51 -20.39 -38.73
N TRP A 39 14.61 -19.18 -38.20
CA TRP A 39 15.15 -18.03 -38.92
C TRP A 39 16.66 -18.12 -39.08
N ILE A 40 17.38 -18.48 -38.02
CA ILE A 40 18.85 -18.64 -38.06
C ILE A 40 19.23 -19.77 -39.02
N ASP A 41 18.54 -20.91 -38.96
CA ASP A 41 18.79 -22.04 -39.85
C ASP A 41 18.54 -21.69 -41.32
N LYS A 42 17.46 -20.94 -41.60
CA LYS A 42 17.16 -20.42 -42.95
C LYS A 42 18.19 -19.39 -43.41
N LEU A 43 18.65 -18.50 -42.53
CA LEU A 43 19.72 -17.55 -42.84
C LEU A 43 21.00 -18.31 -43.21
N ALA A 44 21.43 -19.24 -42.36
CA ALA A 44 22.64 -20.04 -42.57
C ALA A 44 22.60 -20.81 -43.90
N ALA A 45 21.47 -21.46 -44.21
CA ALA A 45 21.27 -22.13 -45.49
C ALA A 45 21.28 -21.16 -46.69
N SER A 46 20.76 -19.94 -46.52
CA SER A 46 20.78 -18.89 -47.56
C SER A 46 22.18 -18.37 -47.84
N PHE A 47 23.01 -18.19 -46.80
CA PHE A 47 24.41 -17.79 -46.93
C PHE A 47 25.23 -18.82 -47.71
N GLN A 48 24.99 -20.11 -47.51
CA GLN A 48 25.67 -21.18 -48.25
C GLN A 48 25.32 -21.20 -49.73
N ARG A 49 24.07 -20.87 -50.11
CA ARG A 49 23.66 -20.87 -51.52
C ARG A 49 24.14 -19.65 -52.30
N ARG A 50 24.14 -18.44 -51.71
CA ARG A 50 24.46 -17.18 -52.42
C ARG A 50 25.12 -16.13 -51.51
N PRO A 51 26.43 -16.26 -51.20
CA PRO A 51 27.11 -15.47 -50.16
C PRO A 51 27.15 -13.95 -50.46
N ILE A 52 27.19 -13.55 -51.73
CA ILE A 52 27.28 -12.13 -52.12
C ILE A 52 25.98 -11.38 -51.81
N ARG A 53 24.81 -11.98 -52.11
CA ARG A 53 23.51 -11.32 -51.88
C ARG A 53 23.16 -11.24 -50.40
N SER A 54 23.47 -12.30 -49.65
CA SER A 54 23.21 -12.34 -48.21
C SER A 54 24.09 -11.36 -47.43
N ALA A 55 25.36 -11.19 -47.82
CA ALA A 55 26.23 -10.17 -47.22
C ALA A 55 25.70 -8.75 -47.45
N PHE A 56 25.26 -8.43 -48.68
CA PHE A 56 24.66 -7.13 -48.99
C PHE A 56 23.39 -6.86 -48.16
N LEU A 57 22.48 -7.83 -48.06
CA LEU A 57 21.28 -7.74 -47.23
C LEU A 57 21.61 -7.57 -45.76
N SER A 58 22.60 -8.31 -45.24
CA SER A 58 23.05 -8.18 -43.86
C SER A 58 23.61 -6.79 -43.56
N MET A 59 24.40 -6.22 -44.47
CA MET A 59 24.95 -4.88 -44.32
C MET A 59 23.84 -3.82 -44.38
N LEU A 60 22.89 -3.95 -45.32
CA LEU A 60 21.73 -3.07 -45.43
C LEU A 60 20.83 -3.17 -44.20
N PHE A 61 20.64 -4.38 -43.65
CA PHE A 61 19.93 -4.59 -42.40
C PHE A 61 20.65 -3.96 -41.22
N ALA A 62 21.97 -4.15 -41.10
CA ALA A 62 22.78 -3.54 -40.04
C ALA A 62 22.79 -1.99 -40.12
N LEU A 63 22.79 -1.43 -41.33
CA LEU A 63 22.72 0.02 -41.53
C LEU A 63 21.31 0.58 -41.28
N SER A 64 20.25 -0.20 -41.53
CA SER A 64 18.85 0.22 -41.30
C SER A 64 18.36 -0.02 -39.88
N ILE A 65 18.93 -0.99 -39.15
CA ILE A 65 18.57 -1.21 -37.74
C ILE A 65 19.08 -0.09 -36.84
N LEU A 66 20.21 0.54 -37.18
CA LEU A 66 20.78 1.70 -36.47
C LEU A 66 19.79 2.88 -36.33
N PRO A 67 19.19 3.41 -37.41
CA PRO A 67 18.20 4.48 -37.31
C PRO A 67 16.92 4.03 -36.61
N ILE A 68 16.50 2.77 -36.77
CA ILE A 68 15.33 2.23 -36.05
C ILE A 68 15.59 2.19 -34.55
N LEU A 69 16.75 1.68 -34.12
CA LEU A 69 17.13 1.64 -32.71
C LEU A 69 17.28 3.05 -32.13
N SER A 70 17.87 3.97 -32.88
CA SER A 70 17.98 5.38 -32.46
C SER A 70 16.60 6.01 -32.27
N PHE A 71 15.67 5.78 -33.20
CA PHE A 71 14.30 6.27 -33.11
C PHE A 71 13.57 5.69 -31.89
N VAL A 72 13.64 4.38 -31.70
CA VAL A 72 13.01 3.71 -30.54
C VAL A 72 13.62 4.19 -29.23
N GLY A 73 14.95 4.27 -29.16
CA GLY A 73 15.66 4.75 -27.97
C GLY A 73 15.31 6.20 -27.63
N PHE A 74 15.29 7.08 -28.63
CA PHE A 74 14.91 8.48 -28.45
C PHE A 74 13.44 8.64 -28.07
N SER A 75 12.54 7.87 -28.67
CA SER A 75 11.12 7.86 -28.31
C SER A 75 10.90 7.42 -26.85
N LEU A 76 11.55 6.33 -26.43
CA LEU A 76 11.53 5.87 -25.04
C LEU A 76 12.15 6.89 -24.09
N PHE A 77 13.25 7.52 -24.49
CA PHE A 77 13.90 8.56 -23.69
C PHE A 77 12.99 9.77 -23.48
N ILE A 78 12.32 10.26 -24.52
CA ILE A 78 11.34 11.35 -24.41
C ILE A 78 10.18 10.93 -23.50
N PHE A 79 9.64 9.73 -23.70
CA PHE A 79 8.54 9.22 -22.90
C PHE A 79 8.92 9.14 -21.42
N ALA A 80 10.06 8.52 -21.10
CA ALA A 80 10.57 8.42 -19.73
C ALA A 80 10.83 9.80 -19.11
N SER A 81 11.43 10.72 -19.87
CA SER A 81 11.68 12.10 -19.43
C SER A 81 10.38 12.84 -19.12
N CYS A 82 9.35 12.67 -19.96
CA CYS A 82 8.03 13.28 -19.76
C CYS A 82 7.37 12.75 -18.47
N VAL A 83 7.38 11.43 -18.27
CA VAL A 83 6.86 10.80 -17.05
C VAL A 83 7.62 11.28 -15.81
N PHE A 84 8.95 11.34 -15.88
CA PHE A 84 9.79 11.78 -14.78
C PHE A 84 9.52 13.24 -14.39
N VAL A 85 9.42 14.13 -15.38
CA VAL A 85 9.08 15.55 -15.17
C VAL A 85 7.67 15.68 -14.59
N GLY A 86 6.71 14.92 -15.11
CA GLY A 86 5.34 14.90 -14.59
C GLY A 86 5.26 14.45 -13.13
N LEU A 87 5.94 13.35 -12.78
CA LEU A 87 6.01 12.84 -11.39
C LEU A 87 6.69 13.85 -10.46
N THR A 88 7.84 14.40 -10.88
CA THR A 88 8.57 15.41 -10.09
C THR A 88 7.70 16.64 -9.86
N GLY A 89 7.03 17.13 -10.90
CA GLY A 89 6.10 18.25 -10.80
C GLY A 89 4.94 17.95 -9.85
N ALA A 90 4.32 16.76 -9.96
CA ALA A 90 3.23 16.34 -9.09
C ALA A 90 3.65 16.29 -7.60
N VAL A 91 4.84 15.74 -7.32
CA VAL A 91 5.40 15.69 -5.95
C VAL A 91 5.67 17.09 -5.40
N VAL A 92 6.28 17.98 -6.20
CA VAL A 92 6.55 19.36 -5.78
C VAL A 92 5.26 20.10 -5.49
N VAL A 93 4.27 20.03 -6.40
CA VAL A 93 2.96 20.68 -6.21
C VAL A 93 2.25 20.12 -4.98
N SER A 94 2.23 18.80 -4.80
CA SER A 94 1.63 18.17 -3.61
C SER A 94 2.30 18.64 -2.32
N THR A 95 3.64 18.68 -2.29
CA THR A 95 4.41 19.16 -1.13
C THR A 95 4.09 20.62 -0.81
N VAL A 96 4.03 21.49 -1.82
CA VAL A 96 3.68 22.91 -1.63
C VAL A 96 2.26 23.06 -1.08
N VAL A 97 1.29 22.29 -1.60
CA VAL A 97 -0.09 22.31 -1.09
C VAL A 97 -0.16 21.83 0.36
N ILE A 98 0.55 20.75 0.71
CA ILE A 98 0.59 20.25 2.09
C ILE A 98 1.20 21.29 3.03
N LEU A 99 2.30 21.95 2.64
CA LEU A 99 2.92 23.02 3.43
C LEU A 99 2.03 24.26 3.53
N ALA A 100 1.32 24.62 2.45
CA ALA A 100 0.40 25.75 2.45
C ALA A 100 -0.81 25.50 3.37
N LEU A 101 -1.30 24.27 3.43
CA LEU A 101 -2.42 23.88 4.29
C LEU A 101 -2.02 23.61 5.75
N SER A 102 -0.76 23.25 6.02
CA SER A 102 -0.31 22.97 7.39
C SER A 102 -0.30 24.22 8.27
N ALA A 103 0.06 25.39 7.73
CA ALA A 103 0.08 26.64 8.48
C ALA A 103 -1.29 27.05 9.05
N PRO A 104 -2.38 27.17 8.25
CA PRO A 104 -3.70 27.48 8.79
C PRO A 104 -4.23 26.36 9.69
N PHE A 105 -3.88 25.10 9.43
CA PHE A 105 -4.26 23.98 10.29
C PHE A 105 -3.65 24.10 11.70
N VAL A 106 -2.35 24.39 11.80
CA VAL A 106 -1.68 24.64 13.09
C VAL A 106 -2.26 25.87 13.78
N ALA A 107 -2.61 26.92 13.03
CA ALA A 107 -3.25 28.11 13.59
C ALA A 107 -4.62 27.79 14.20
N ILE A 108 -5.45 27.00 13.52
CA ILE A 108 -6.76 26.55 14.02
C ILE A 108 -6.58 25.67 15.26
N LEU A 109 -5.63 24.74 15.26
CA LEU A 109 -5.35 23.90 16.44
C LEU A 109 -4.90 24.73 17.64
N MET A 110 -4.03 25.72 17.43
CA MET A 110 -3.62 26.64 18.49
C MET A 110 -4.80 27.47 19.01
N MET A 111 -5.67 27.96 18.12
CA MET A 111 -6.87 28.69 18.53
C MET A 111 -7.82 27.81 19.35
N LEU A 112 -8.09 26.58 18.89
CA LEU A 112 -8.89 25.60 19.61
C LEU A 112 -8.28 25.23 20.97
N PHE A 113 -6.96 25.10 21.04
CA PHE A 113 -6.25 24.85 22.28
C PHE A 113 -6.43 26.00 23.27
N CYS A 114 -6.28 27.25 22.83
CA CYS A 114 -6.52 28.44 23.66
C CYS A 114 -7.98 28.51 24.13
N ILE A 115 -8.95 28.24 23.25
CA ILE A 115 -10.38 28.19 23.60
C ILE A 115 -10.63 27.11 24.63
N SER A 116 -10.05 25.91 24.45
CA SER A 116 -10.19 24.80 25.38
C SER A 116 -9.60 25.13 26.75
N LEU A 117 -8.42 25.76 26.80
CA LEU A 117 -7.82 26.23 28.06
C LEU A 117 -8.69 27.28 28.74
N PHE A 118 -9.23 28.23 27.97
CA PHE A 118 -10.11 29.26 28.50
C PHE A 118 -11.42 28.67 29.04
N LEU A 119 -12.07 27.76 28.31
CA LEU A 119 -13.28 27.07 28.76
C LEU A 119 -13.02 26.22 30.00
N THR A 120 -11.91 25.47 30.01
CA THR A 120 -11.54 24.63 31.16
C THR A 120 -11.23 25.48 32.38
N GLY A 121 -10.46 26.56 32.22
CA GLY A 121 -10.15 27.51 33.28
C GLY A 121 -11.38 28.24 33.79
N SER A 122 -12.27 28.68 32.89
CA SER A 122 -13.53 29.34 33.23
C SER A 122 -14.49 28.40 33.95
N GLY A 123 -14.67 27.17 33.46
CA GLY A 123 -15.49 26.15 34.10
C GLY A 123 -14.96 25.75 35.47
N LEU A 124 -13.64 25.55 35.59
CA LEU A 124 -12.99 25.27 36.86
C LEU A 124 -13.14 26.44 37.83
N GLY A 125 -12.94 27.67 37.37
CA GLY A 125 -13.14 28.88 38.15
C GLY A 125 -14.59 29.02 38.63
N ALA A 126 -15.56 28.87 37.73
CA ALA A 126 -16.99 28.91 38.06
C ALA A 126 -17.38 27.82 39.07
N TYR A 127 -16.86 26.60 38.91
CA TYR A 127 -17.05 25.51 39.86
C TYR A 127 -16.48 25.84 41.24
N LEU A 128 -15.26 26.38 41.31
CA LEU A 128 -14.63 26.79 42.56
C LEU A 128 -15.41 27.92 43.23
N LEU A 129 -15.85 28.94 42.47
CA LEU A 129 -16.68 30.03 42.97
C LEU A 129 -18.02 29.52 43.49
N PHE A 130 -18.70 28.65 42.74
CA PHE A 130 -19.98 28.06 43.14
C PHE A 130 -19.83 27.25 44.43
N ARG A 131 -18.80 26.39 44.51
CA ARG A 131 -18.50 25.60 45.71
C ARG A 131 -18.21 26.49 46.91
N LEU A 132 -17.43 27.56 46.73
CA LEU A 132 -17.13 28.52 47.79
C LEU A 132 -18.39 29.27 48.26
N LEU A 133 -19.28 29.66 47.34
CA LEU A 133 -20.56 30.29 47.67
C LEU A 133 -21.44 29.38 48.52
N VAL A 134 -21.55 28.10 48.18
CA VAL A 134 -22.29 27.10 48.98
C VAL A 134 -21.68 27.01 50.39
N MET A 135 -20.36 26.88 50.49
CA MET A 135 -19.67 26.72 51.77
C MET A 135 -19.74 27.96 52.68
N VAL A 136 -19.70 29.17 52.08
CA VAL A 136 -19.90 30.46 52.75
C VAL A 136 -21.32 30.62 53.24
N ARG A 137 -22.31 30.14 52.48
CA ARG A 137 -23.72 30.18 52.88
C ARG A 137 -23.98 29.32 54.11
N ASP A 138 -23.35 28.17 54.21
CA ASP A 138 -23.60 27.21 55.27
C ASP A 138 -22.81 27.50 56.57
N ASN A 139 -21.57 28.00 56.47
CA ASN A 139 -20.66 28.17 57.63
C ASN A 139 -20.26 29.63 57.93
N GLY A 140 -20.77 30.59 57.17
CA GLY A 140 -20.38 32.00 57.24
C GLY A 140 -19.06 32.30 56.50
N ALA A 141 -18.88 33.56 56.12
CA ALA A 141 -17.79 34.00 55.22
C ALA A 141 -16.38 33.71 55.74
N ARG A 142 -16.15 33.86 57.05
CA ARG A 142 -14.81 33.77 57.64
C ARG A 142 -14.34 32.32 57.82
N ALA A 143 -15.24 31.43 58.25
CA ALA A 143 -14.93 30.01 58.44
C ALA A 143 -14.89 29.25 57.11
N GLY A 144 -15.78 29.57 56.17
CA GLY A 144 -15.85 28.89 54.86
C GLY A 144 -14.58 29.06 54.02
N VAL A 145 -14.02 30.27 53.96
CA VAL A 145 -12.79 30.54 53.17
C VAL A 145 -11.57 29.83 53.78
N ALA A 146 -11.43 29.86 55.11
CA ALA A 146 -10.31 29.22 55.81
C ALA A 146 -10.35 27.70 55.65
N GLY A 147 -11.52 27.08 55.81
CA GLY A 147 -11.71 25.64 55.62
C GLY A 147 -11.43 25.20 54.18
N TRP A 148 -11.94 25.94 53.18
CA TRP A 148 -11.71 25.65 51.78
C TRP A 148 -10.23 25.74 51.39
N ALA A 149 -9.51 26.77 51.86
CA ALA A 149 -8.09 26.95 51.58
C ALA A 149 -7.26 25.80 52.17
N GLN A 150 -7.59 25.35 53.39
CA GLN A 150 -6.92 24.24 54.03
C GLN A 150 -7.19 22.91 53.28
N GLU A 151 -8.44 22.64 52.89
CA GLU A 151 -8.81 21.45 52.12
C GLU A 151 -8.17 21.40 50.73
N THR A 152 -8.11 22.54 50.03
CA THR A 152 -7.49 22.63 48.70
C THR A 152 -5.98 22.40 48.79
N LYS A 153 -5.35 22.93 49.85
CA LYS A 153 -3.91 22.74 50.10
C LYS A 153 -3.59 21.29 50.44
N THR A 154 -4.42 20.59 51.22
CA THR A 154 -4.22 19.15 51.47
C THR A 154 -4.38 18.34 50.19
N ARG A 155 -5.43 18.58 49.39
CA ARG A 155 -5.66 17.81 48.14
C ARG A 155 -4.57 17.98 47.08
N ILE A 156 -3.96 19.15 46.96
CA ILE A 156 -2.86 19.38 46.00
C ILE A 156 -1.54 18.72 46.47
N ARG A 157 -1.36 18.60 47.80
CA ARG A 157 -0.11 18.12 48.39
C ARG A 157 -0.11 16.63 48.70
N SER A 158 -1.29 16.01 48.81
CA SER A 158 -1.41 14.56 48.93
C SER A 158 -0.92 13.95 47.62
N PRO A 159 0.19 13.19 47.64
CA PRO A 159 0.52 12.33 46.51
C PRO A 159 -0.70 11.44 46.23
N PRO A 160 -0.98 11.09 44.97
CA PRO A 160 -2.02 10.11 44.69
C PRO A 160 -1.70 8.89 45.55
N GLU A 161 -2.58 8.59 46.52
CA GLU A 161 -2.57 7.31 47.21
C GLU A 161 -2.64 6.28 46.09
N GLN A 162 -1.47 5.71 45.76
CA GLN A 162 -1.42 4.59 44.85
C GLN A 162 -2.36 3.57 45.47
N PRO A 163 -3.38 3.09 44.74
CA PRO A 163 -4.29 2.08 45.26
C PRO A 163 -3.40 0.95 45.73
N SER A 164 -3.35 0.77 47.05
CA SER A 164 -2.55 -0.24 47.69
C SER A 164 -2.98 -1.55 47.05
N GLU A 165 -2.09 -2.16 46.25
CA GLU A 165 -2.26 -3.52 45.73
C GLU A 165 -2.25 -4.58 46.86
N GLU A 166 -2.39 -4.14 48.10
CA GLU A 166 -2.48 -4.92 49.33
C GLU A 166 -3.86 -5.56 49.56
N SER A 167 -4.59 -5.83 48.47
CA SER A 167 -5.82 -6.62 48.49
C SER A 167 -5.90 -7.65 47.37
N ARG A 168 -4.76 -8.09 46.83
CA ARG A 168 -4.68 -9.24 45.91
C ARG A 168 -3.92 -10.45 46.46
N ASN A 169 -3.62 -10.47 47.75
CA ASN A 169 -2.91 -11.59 48.39
C ASN A 169 -3.70 -12.25 49.53
N GLN A 170 -5.02 -12.31 49.41
CA GLN A 170 -5.87 -13.07 50.33
C GLN A 170 -6.94 -13.85 49.57
N HIS A 171 -6.50 -14.80 48.76
CA HIS A 171 -7.28 -15.99 48.43
C HIS A 171 -6.33 -17.16 48.19
N ASP A 172 -5.74 -17.61 49.30
CA ASP A 172 -5.16 -18.96 49.39
C ASP A 172 -6.31 -19.97 49.44
N GLY A 173 -6.14 -21.04 48.65
CA GLY A 173 -6.63 -22.38 48.96
C GLY A 173 -8.09 -22.65 48.65
N ASP A 174 -8.36 -23.20 47.47
CA ASP A 174 -8.56 -24.65 47.41
C ASP A 174 -8.21 -25.18 46.02
N GLU A 175 -7.30 -26.17 46.05
CA GLU A 175 -6.91 -27.02 44.94
C GLU A 175 -8.13 -27.78 44.41
N ASP A 176 -8.28 -27.88 43.08
CA ASP A 176 -8.62 -29.15 42.43
C ASP A 176 -8.53 -29.09 40.90
N ALA A 177 -7.70 -30.01 40.38
CA ALA A 177 -7.86 -30.75 39.13
C ALA A 177 -7.93 -30.01 37.77
N ALA A 178 -6.79 -30.07 37.07
CA ALA A 178 -6.65 -30.56 35.69
C ALA A 178 -7.75 -30.23 34.64
N SER A 179 -7.44 -29.28 33.75
CA SER A 179 -7.90 -29.27 32.35
C SER A 179 -7.02 -28.26 31.61
N ASP A 180 -6.00 -28.68 30.85
CA ASP A 180 -6.09 -29.13 29.45
C ASP A 180 -6.86 -28.16 28.54
N GLY A 181 -6.20 -27.71 27.47
CA GLY A 181 -6.88 -27.23 26.26
C GLY A 181 -6.75 -25.75 25.91
N SER A 182 -5.77 -25.45 25.05
CA SER A 182 -5.96 -24.82 23.74
C SER A 182 -6.36 -23.32 23.63
N ASP A 183 -5.38 -22.54 23.20
CA ASP A 183 -5.43 -21.64 22.03
C ASP A 183 -6.69 -20.81 21.77
N THR A 184 -6.73 -19.59 22.31
CA THR A 184 -7.60 -18.53 21.79
C THR A 184 -6.83 -17.59 20.88
N PHE A 185 -6.69 -18.09 19.66
CA PHE A 185 -6.54 -17.41 18.37
C PHE A 185 -6.86 -15.90 18.36
N THR A 186 -5.83 -15.06 18.23
CA THR A 186 -5.95 -13.65 17.79
C THR A 186 -6.23 -13.61 16.30
N ALA A 187 -7.51 -13.48 15.93
CA ALA A 187 -7.95 -13.23 14.57
C ALA A 187 -7.45 -11.84 14.09
N VAL A 188 -6.32 -11.84 13.40
CA VAL A 188 -5.92 -10.71 12.54
C VAL A 188 -6.84 -10.73 11.33
N SER A 189 -7.72 -9.74 11.22
CA SER A 189 -8.53 -9.46 10.04
C SER A 189 -7.62 -9.26 8.82
N ALA A 190 -7.43 -10.33 8.06
CA ALA A 190 -6.97 -10.26 6.68
C ALA A 190 -8.17 -9.82 5.83
N VAL A 191 -8.19 -8.55 5.44
CA VAL A 191 -9.02 -8.06 4.34
C VAL A 191 -8.54 -8.77 3.07
N VAL A 192 -9.23 -9.86 2.74
CA VAL A 192 -9.17 -10.53 1.45
C VAL A 192 -9.83 -9.61 0.45
N VAL A 193 -9.01 -8.91 -0.35
CA VAL A 193 -9.47 -8.27 -1.58
C VAL A 193 -9.66 -9.39 -2.59
N ASP A 194 -10.92 -9.82 -2.72
CA ASP A 194 -11.38 -10.79 -3.70
C ASP A 194 -11.14 -10.23 -5.11
N HIS A 195 -10.36 -10.96 -5.91
CA HIS A 195 -10.12 -10.62 -7.31
C HIS A 195 -10.91 -11.62 -8.17
N PRO A 196 -12.04 -11.24 -8.78
CA PRO A 196 -12.85 -12.17 -9.54
C PRO A 196 -12.12 -12.58 -10.82
N ALA A 197 -11.77 -13.87 -10.87
CA ALA A 197 -11.34 -14.57 -12.07
C ALA A 197 -12.47 -14.52 -13.10
N LYS A 198 -12.30 -13.70 -14.14
CA LYS A 198 -13.16 -13.72 -15.31
C LYS A 198 -12.72 -14.87 -16.23
N SER A 199 -13.27 -16.04 -15.98
CA SER A 199 -13.27 -17.17 -16.92
C SER A 199 -14.41 -16.99 -17.92
N GLU A 200 -14.11 -16.47 -19.11
CA GLU A 200 -14.98 -16.63 -20.28
C GLU A 200 -14.33 -17.65 -21.23
N SER A 201 -14.61 -18.92 -20.96
CA SER A 201 -14.61 -19.98 -21.96
C SER A 201 -16.00 -20.01 -22.57
N SER A 202 -16.18 -19.40 -23.74
CA SER A 202 -17.35 -19.67 -24.59
C SER A 202 -16.89 -20.53 -25.76
N GLN A 203 -17.21 -21.80 -25.62
CA GLN A 203 -16.99 -22.89 -26.55
C GLN A 203 -18.32 -23.15 -27.26
N GLY A 204 -18.28 -23.17 -28.60
CA GLY A 204 -19.17 -24.03 -29.39
C GLY A 204 -20.40 -23.40 -30.02
N SER A 205 -20.30 -23.11 -31.32
CA SER A 205 -21.28 -23.52 -32.35
C SER A 205 -20.50 -23.47 -33.67
N GLY A 206 -20.16 -24.56 -34.34
CA GLY A 206 -21.01 -25.72 -34.58
C GLY A 206 -21.88 -25.39 -35.78
N ASP A 207 -21.40 -25.83 -36.95
CA ASP A 207 -22.11 -26.17 -38.18
C ASP A 207 -23.05 -25.12 -38.79
N ASP A 208 -22.76 -24.70 -40.03
CA ASP A 208 -23.67 -25.03 -41.13
C ASP A 208 -23.19 -24.52 -42.51
N ILE A 209 -23.20 -25.47 -43.46
CA ILE A 209 -23.70 -25.35 -44.84
C ILE A 209 -22.70 -24.89 -45.93
N ASP A 210 -22.09 -25.92 -46.52
CA ASP A 210 -22.02 -26.14 -47.97
C ASP A 210 -23.19 -25.51 -48.75
N HIS A 211 -22.94 -24.59 -49.68
CA HIS A 211 -23.58 -24.62 -51.01
C HIS A 211 -23.07 -23.47 -51.90
N VAL A 212 -22.52 -23.83 -53.08
CA VAL A 212 -22.92 -23.32 -54.41
C VAL A 212 -22.83 -21.78 -54.60
N ASP A 213 -22.03 -21.27 -55.53
CA ASP A 213 -22.33 -21.49 -56.94
C ASP A 213 -21.13 -21.32 -57.86
N ARG A 214 -21.16 -22.17 -58.87
CA ARG A 214 -20.25 -22.35 -59.97
C ARG A 214 -21.04 -21.94 -61.21
N SER A 215 -20.99 -20.67 -61.56
CA SER A 215 -21.44 -20.14 -62.85
C SER A 215 -20.29 -19.27 -63.36
N VAL A 216 -19.34 -19.69 -64.21
CA VAL A 216 -19.42 -20.40 -65.49
C VAL A 216 -20.54 -19.88 -66.39
N LYS A 217 -20.10 -19.12 -67.41
CA LYS A 217 -20.55 -19.08 -68.81
C LYS A 217 -21.50 -17.95 -69.25
N LYS A 218 -21.01 -17.27 -70.31
CA LYS A 218 -21.71 -16.55 -71.40
C LYS A 218 -22.12 -15.12 -71.00
N GLU A 219 -21.96 -14.07 -71.79
CA GLU A 219 -22.00 -13.82 -73.26
C GLU A 219 -20.98 -12.69 -73.56
N VAL A 220 -20.22 -12.60 -74.66
CA VAL A 220 -20.59 -12.42 -76.09
C VAL A 220 -21.63 -11.31 -76.33
N GLN A 221 -21.14 -10.07 -76.43
CA GLN A 221 -21.42 -9.20 -77.58
C GLN A 221 -20.43 -8.05 -77.65
#